data_AF-A0A9D5BN49-F1
#
_entry.id   AF-A0A9D5BN49-F1
#
_cell.length_a   1.000
_cell.length_b   1.000
_cell.length_c   1.000
_cell.angle_alpha   90.00
_cell.angle_beta   90.00
_cell.angle_gamma   90.00
#
_symmetry.space_group_name_H-M   'P 1'
#
loop_
_entity.id
_entity.type
_entity.pdbx_description
1 polymer ?
#
loop_
_entity_poly.entity_id
_entity_poly.type
_entity_poly.pdbx_seq_one_letter_code
_entity_poly.pdbx_strand_id
1 'polypeptide(L)'
;MRKTTTIISSFAIHILLLISSIPFSSSQPNEKNSTTDLIDQICKKTPFYDLCSSILNSTPPTPKPDLKTVALVMVNNILSNATDTLNFIEALIKKTSDREMEQALAFCAESYIPVVKYTLPQAADAISQNRFGFAGYCVSDAVKEVNSCNKKFSGVLLSPLGDRNGIVQKLVDVASAIIKQLLKG
;
A
#
# COMPACT_ATOMS: atom_id res chain seq x y z
N MET A 1 -2.91 5.96 89.74
CA MET A 1 -1.79 5.80 88.78
C MET A 1 -2.16 6.53 87.48
N ARG A 2 -1.16 7.19 86.89
CA ARG A 2 -1.12 7.97 85.62
C ARG A 2 -2.01 7.38 84.49
N LYS A 3 -2.82 8.22 83.81
CA LYS A 3 -2.61 8.83 82.47
C LYS A 3 -2.32 7.76 81.39
N THR A 4 -3.01 7.68 80.26
CA THR A 4 -3.27 8.75 79.28
C THR A 4 -4.33 8.28 78.28
N THR A 5 -5.30 9.14 77.99
CA THR A 5 -6.14 9.08 76.78
C THR A 5 -5.26 9.41 75.57
N THR A 6 -5.08 8.47 74.65
CA THR A 6 -4.42 8.75 73.37
C THR A 6 -5.46 9.26 72.39
N ILE A 7 -5.49 10.58 72.19
CA ILE A 7 -6.20 11.22 71.09
C ILE A 7 -5.41 10.90 69.82
N ILE A 8 -5.95 10.00 69.00
CA ILE A 8 -5.37 9.72 67.68
C ILE A 8 -5.63 10.94 66.81
N SER A 9 -4.59 11.73 66.59
CA SER A 9 -4.62 12.94 65.78
C SER A 9 -5.05 12.61 64.35
N SER A 10 -6.14 13.24 63.91
CA SER A 10 -6.75 13.16 62.56
C SER A 10 -5.85 13.70 61.44
N PHE A 11 -4.55 13.90 61.69
CA PHE A 11 -3.58 14.38 60.71
C PHE A 11 -2.85 13.26 59.94
N ALA A 12 -2.88 12.01 60.43
CA ALA A 12 -2.18 10.91 59.77
C ALA A 12 -2.91 10.34 58.54
N ILE A 13 -4.22 10.59 58.39
CA ILE A 13 -5.03 10.02 57.29
C ILE A 13 -4.96 10.89 56.02
N HIS A 14 -4.59 12.18 56.14
CA HIS A 14 -4.48 13.07 54.97
C HIS A 14 -3.15 12.93 54.21
N ILE A 15 -2.14 12.27 54.77
CA ILE A 15 -0.84 12.11 54.11
C ILE A 15 -0.84 10.97 53.07
N LEU A 16 -1.82 10.05 53.11
CA LEU A 16 -1.92 8.96 52.12
C LEU A 16 -2.67 9.32 50.82
N LEU A 17 -3.30 10.49 50.72
CA LEU A 17 -4.11 10.89 49.55
C LEU A 17 -3.40 11.89 48.61
N LEU A 18 -2.16 12.28 48.89
CA LEU A 18 -1.40 13.25 48.07
C LEU A 18 -0.41 12.62 47.07
N ILE A 19 -0.37 11.28 46.97
CA ILE A 19 0.52 10.57 46.02
C ILE A 19 -0.22 10.21 44.70
N SER A 20 -1.54 10.45 44.60
CA SER A 20 -2.34 10.09 43.41
C SER A 20 -2.37 11.14 42.30
N SER A 21 -1.56 12.21 42.38
CA SER A 21 -1.53 13.31 41.40
C SER A 21 -0.19 13.44 40.68
N ILE A 22 0.54 12.34 40.45
CA ILE A 22 1.57 12.34 39.42
C ILE A 22 0.84 12.12 38.10
N PRO A 23 0.80 13.08 37.16
CA PRO A 23 0.39 12.76 35.81
C PRO A 23 1.36 11.69 35.31
N PHE A 24 0.84 10.47 35.15
CA PHE A 24 1.55 9.39 34.48
C PHE A 24 1.80 9.88 33.06
N SER A 25 2.91 10.58 32.86
CA SER A 25 3.45 10.83 31.54
C SER A 25 3.89 9.46 31.06
N SER A 26 2.94 8.74 30.47
CA SER A 26 3.23 7.59 29.62
C SER A 26 4.13 8.12 28.53
N SER A 27 5.45 8.02 28.74
CA SER A 27 6.39 7.97 27.65
C SER A 27 6.06 6.69 26.91
N GLN A 28 5.11 6.76 25.97
CA GLN A 28 4.96 5.72 24.97
C GLN A 28 6.36 5.50 24.39
N PRO A 29 6.81 4.24 24.28
CA PRO A 29 7.97 3.95 23.46
C PRO A 29 7.72 4.58 22.09
N ASN A 30 8.71 5.25 21.53
CA ASN A 30 8.68 5.79 20.17
C ASN A 30 8.42 4.66 19.16
N GLU A 31 7.17 4.24 19.00
CA GLU A 31 6.71 3.26 18.00
C GLU A 31 6.87 3.82 16.57
N LYS A 32 7.01 5.15 16.48
CA LYS A 32 7.33 5.86 15.24
C LYS A 32 8.69 5.43 14.64
N ASN A 33 9.65 4.97 15.44
CA ASN A 33 10.96 4.57 14.92
C ASN A 33 10.97 3.16 14.29
N SER A 34 10.17 2.21 14.78
CA SER A 34 10.18 0.83 14.27
C SER A 34 9.48 0.67 12.92
N THR A 35 8.39 1.41 12.69
CA THR A 35 7.64 1.34 11.43
C THR A 35 8.36 2.04 10.29
N THR A 36 8.96 3.21 10.56
CA THR A 36 9.77 3.92 9.56
C THR A 36 11.01 3.12 9.16
N ASP A 37 11.67 2.45 10.12
CA ASP A 37 12.80 1.55 9.84
C ASP A 37 12.37 0.35 8.97
N LEU A 38 11.22 -0.25 9.24
CA LEU A 38 10.71 -1.36 8.43
C LEU A 38 10.36 -0.96 6.98
N ILE A 39 9.69 0.19 6.79
CA ILE A 39 9.36 0.71 5.45
C ILE A 39 10.64 0.94 4.64
N ASP A 40 11.64 1.58 5.25
CA ASP A 40 12.94 1.82 4.63
C ASP A 40 13.64 0.51 4.25
N GLN A 41 13.66 -0.48 5.15
CA GLN A 41 14.24 -1.80 4.88
C GLN A 41 13.56 -2.54 3.72
N ILE A 42 12.24 -2.42 3.58
CA ILE A 42 11.48 -3.04 2.49
C ILE A 42 11.75 -2.30 1.18
N CYS A 43 11.59 -0.97 1.17
CA CYS A 43 11.70 -0.17 -0.05
C CYS A 43 13.13 -0.10 -0.59
N LYS A 44 14.17 -0.25 0.24
CA LYS A 44 15.57 -0.39 -0.24
C LYS A 44 15.79 -1.65 -1.09
N LYS A 45 14.91 -2.65 -0.97
CA LYS A 45 14.96 -3.90 -1.75
C LYS A 45 14.02 -3.85 -2.96
N THR A 46 13.42 -2.71 -3.27
CA THR A 46 12.56 -2.52 -4.44
C THR A 46 13.22 -1.59 -5.45
N PRO A 47 12.89 -1.69 -6.75
CA PRO A 47 13.08 -0.56 -7.64
C PRO A 47 12.22 0.62 -7.16
N PHE A 48 12.52 1.85 -7.59
CA PHE A 48 11.74 3.05 -7.29
C PHE A 48 11.47 3.26 -5.79
N TYR A 49 12.54 3.39 -4.99
CA TYR A 49 12.48 3.60 -3.54
C TYR A 49 11.46 4.69 -3.14
N ASP A 50 11.51 5.86 -3.78
CA ASP A 50 10.64 6.99 -3.44
C ASP A 50 9.16 6.67 -3.68
N LEU A 51 8.85 5.94 -4.76
CA LEU A 51 7.48 5.49 -5.04
C LEU A 51 7.00 4.53 -3.96
N CYS A 52 7.81 3.53 -3.61
CA CYS A 52 7.50 2.58 -2.55
C CYS A 52 7.25 3.30 -1.22
N SER A 53 8.18 4.17 -0.83
CA SER A 53 8.12 4.92 0.43
C SER A 53 6.91 5.85 0.48
N SER A 54 6.62 6.57 -0.61
CA SER A 54 5.45 7.47 -0.69
C SER A 54 4.14 6.72 -0.50
N ILE A 55 3.98 5.54 -1.12
CA ILE A 55 2.76 4.72 -1.02
C ILE A 55 2.57 4.23 0.42
N LEU A 56 3.64 3.69 1.03
CA LEU A 56 3.56 3.13 2.37
C LEU A 56 3.35 4.20 3.45
N ASN A 57 3.96 5.38 3.30
CA ASN A 57 3.74 6.49 4.23
C ASN A 57 2.36 7.14 4.07
N SER A 58 1.72 7.03 2.90
CA SER A 58 0.35 7.50 2.67
C SER A 58 -0.70 6.50 3.19
N THR A 59 -0.28 5.29 3.55
CA THR A 59 -1.16 4.27 4.10
C THR A 59 -1.27 4.47 5.62
N PRO A 60 -2.48 4.45 6.21
CA PRO A 60 -2.63 4.53 7.66
C PRO A 60 -1.75 3.49 8.37
N PRO A 61 -0.99 3.88 9.42
CA PRO A 61 -0.13 2.95 10.13
C PRO A 61 -0.92 1.74 10.63
N THR A 62 -0.49 0.54 10.29
CA THR A 62 -0.97 -0.67 10.94
C THR A 62 -0.11 -0.95 12.17
N PRO A 63 -0.69 -1.48 13.27
CA PRO A 63 0.08 -1.72 14.51
C PRO A 63 1.30 -2.63 14.34
N LYS A 64 1.30 -3.47 13.30
CA LYS A 64 2.41 -4.34 12.90
C LYS A 64 2.39 -4.50 11.38
N PRO A 65 3.06 -3.62 10.62
CA PRO A 65 3.23 -3.85 9.20
C PRO A 65 4.07 -5.12 9.05
N ASP A 66 3.52 -6.14 8.41
CA ASP A 66 4.31 -7.27 7.94
C ASP A 66 4.48 -7.17 6.41
N LEU A 67 5.45 -7.91 5.88
CA LEU A 67 5.76 -7.87 4.45
C LEU A 67 4.54 -8.28 3.59
N LYS A 68 3.65 -9.12 4.14
CA LYS A 68 2.39 -9.52 3.49
C LYS A 68 1.41 -8.35 3.36
N THR A 69 1.22 -7.59 4.44
CA THR A 69 0.38 -6.39 4.48
C THR A 69 0.92 -5.34 3.50
N VAL A 70 2.24 -5.18 3.45
CA VAL A 70 2.90 -4.29 2.49
C VAL A 70 2.67 -4.75 1.04
N ALA A 71 2.75 -6.05 0.76
CA ALA A 71 2.44 -6.59 -0.56
C ALA A 71 0.98 -6.34 -0.98
N LEU A 72 0.02 -6.51 -0.05
CA LEU A 72 -1.39 -6.21 -0.29
C LEU A 72 -1.62 -4.73 -0.62
N VAL A 73 -0.99 -3.83 0.13
CA VAL A 73 -1.07 -2.38 -0.12
C VAL A 73 -0.58 -2.04 -1.53
N MET A 74 0.52 -2.65 -1.97
CA MET A 74 1.06 -2.42 -3.32
C MET A 74 0.14 -2.97 -4.41
N VAL A 75 -0.37 -4.19 -4.27
CA VAL A 75 -1.33 -4.77 -5.24
C VAL A 75 -2.60 -3.92 -5.33
N ASN A 76 -3.12 -3.43 -4.20
CA ASN A 76 -4.28 -2.54 -4.19
C ASN A 76 -3.99 -1.19 -4.86
N ASN A 77 -2.76 -0.67 -4.72
CA ASN A 77 -2.35 0.54 -5.44
C ASN A 77 -2.28 0.32 -6.96
N ILE A 78 -1.78 -0.84 -7.41
CA ILE A 78 -1.81 -1.22 -8.83
C ILE A 78 -3.27 -1.28 -9.31
N LEU A 79 -4.15 -1.94 -8.54
CA LEU A 79 -5.57 -2.07 -8.88
C LEU A 79 -6.26 -0.72 -9.00
N SER A 80 -6.02 0.20 -8.07
CA SER A 80 -6.57 1.56 -8.13
C SER A 80 -6.11 2.29 -9.40
N ASN A 81 -4.80 2.30 -9.67
CA ASN A 81 -4.25 2.98 -10.86
C ASN A 81 -4.70 2.33 -12.17
N ALA A 82 -4.84 1.00 -12.20
CA ALA A 82 -5.34 0.28 -13.36
C ALA A 82 -6.83 0.58 -13.61
N THR A 83 -7.63 0.66 -12.54
CA THR A 83 -9.05 1.05 -12.61
C THR A 83 -9.21 2.46 -13.13
N ASP A 84 -8.44 3.41 -12.59
CA ASP A 84 -8.47 4.81 -13.03
C ASP A 84 -8.02 4.96 -14.48
N THR A 85 -7.05 4.14 -14.92
CA THR A 85 -6.59 4.10 -16.31
C THR A 85 -7.65 3.52 -17.23
N LEU A 86 -8.34 2.45 -16.84
CA LEU A 86 -9.46 1.89 -17.60
C LEU A 86 -10.58 2.92 -17.78
N ASN A 87 -10.98 3.59 -16.70
CA ASN A 87 -11.99 4.65 -16.73
C ASN A 87 -11.57 5.80 -17.67
N PHE A 88 -10.30 6.16 -17.65
CA PHE A 88 -9.73 7.17 -18.54
C PHE A 88 -9.78 6.74 -20.01
N ILE A 89 -9.40 5.49 -20.32
CA ILE A 89 -9.49 4.92 -21.67
C ILE A 89 -10.93 4.96 -22.18
N GLU A 90 -11.89 4.49 -21.39
CA GLU A 90 -13.31 4.50 -21.76
C GLU A 90 -13.84 5.92 -22.02
N ALA A 91 -13.36 6.91 -21.25
CA ALA A 91 -13.71 8.31 -21.47
C ALA A 91 -13.10 8.88 -22.77
N LEU A 92 -11.89 8.45 -23.15
CA LEU A 92 -11.27 8.85 -24.41
C LEU A 92 -11.98 8.24 -25.62
N ILE A 93 -12.38 6.96 -25.55
CA ILE A 93 -13.14 6.28 -26.61
C ILE A 93 -14.41 7.06 -26.94
N LYS A 94 -15.14 7.53 -25.92
CA LYS A 94 -16.38 8.32 -26.10
C LYS A 94 -16.16 9.70 -26.75
N LYS A 95 -14.92 10.21 -26.76
CA LYS A 95 -14.59 11.58 -27.20
C LYS A 95 -13.87 11.61 -28.54
N THR A 96 -13.16 10.56 -28.92
CA THR A 96 -12.40 10.53 -30.17
C THR A 96 -13.32 10.35 -31.37
N SER A 97 -13.02 11.04 -32.47
CA SER A 97 -13.58 10.78 -33.79
C SER A 97 -12.57 10.11 -34.74
N ASP A 98 -11.32 9.97 -34.29
CA ASP A 98 -10.26 9.26 -35.01
C ASP A 98 -10.44 7.75 -34.80
N ARG A 99 -10.66 7.03 -35.90
CA ARG A 99 -10.92 5.58 -35.90
C ARG A 99 -9.70 4.76 -35.49
N GLU A 100 -8.50 5.16 -35.87
CA GLU A 100 -7.28 4.44 -35.51
C GLU A 100 -7.00 4.61 -34.01
N MET A 101 -7.22 5.82 -33.49
CA MET A 101 -7.15 6.09 -32.06
C MET A 101 -8.22 5.32 -31.28
N GLU A 102 -9.46 5.29 -31.77
CA GLU A 102 -10.56 4.52 -31.16
C GLU A 102 -10.20 3.03 -31.06
N GLN A 103 -9.66 2.44 -32.13
CA GLN A 103 -9.25 1.03 -32.16
C GLN A 103 -8.11 0.74 -31.18
N ALA A 104 -7.09 1.61 -31.11
CA ALA A 104 -6.00 1.47 -30.17
C ALA A 104 -6.49 1.55 -28.71
N LEU A 105 -7.38 2.49 -28.41
CA LEU A 105 -7.98 2.64 -27.08
C LEU A 105 -8.89 1.46 -26.72
N ALA A 106 -9.71 0.96 -27.66
CA ALA A 106 -10.56 -0.20 -27.44
C ALA A 106 -9.74 -1.45 -27.09
N PHE A 107 -8.64 -1.70 -27.81
CA PHE A 107 -7.71 -2.77 -27.47
C PHE A 107 -7.14 -2.61 -26.05
N CYS A 108 -6.76 -1.39 -25.68
CA CYS A 108 -6.28 -1.11 -24.33
C CYS A 108 -7.36 -1.37 -23.27
N ALA A 109 -8.61 -0.99 -23.51
CA ALA A 109 -9.71 -1.29 -22.59
C ALA A 109 -9.87 -2.81 -22.41
N GLU A 110 -9.85 -3.58 -23.51
CA GLU A 110 -9.92 -5.04 -23.47
C GLU A 110 -8.76 -5.68 -22.68
N SER A 111 -7.54 -5.13 -22.78
CA SER A 111 -6.41 -5.56 -21.94
C SER A 111 -6.57 -5.19 -20.46
N TYR A 112 -7.11 -4.01 -20.14
CA TYR A 112 -7.25 -3.55 -18.75
C TYR A 112 -8.43 -4.18 -18.00
N ILE A 113 -9.52 -4.53 -18.68
CA ILE A 113 -10.71 -5.15 -18.07
C ILE A 113 -10.38 -6.40 -17.25
N PRO A 114 -9.69 -7.44 -17.77
CA PRO A 114 -9.37 -8.62 -17.00
C PRO A 114 -8.37 -8.33 -15.88
N VAL A 115 -7.43 -7.40 -16.11
CA VAL A 115 -6.47 -6.96 -15.09
C VAL A 115 -7.19 -6.42 -13.85
N VAL A 116 -8.16 -5.54 -14.07
CA VAL A 116 -8.95 -4.91 -13.00
C VAL A 116 -9.95 -5.88 -12.38
N LYS A 117 -10.71 -6.63 -13.18
CA LYS A 117 -11.80 -7.47 -12.69
C LYS A 117 -11.33 -8.77 -12.04
N TYR A 118 -10.21 -9.32 -12.48
CA TYR A 118 -9.80 -10.68 -12.11
C TYR A 118 -8.35 -10.75 -11.66
N THR A 119 -7.39 -10.33 -12.48
CA THR A 119 -5.96 -10.62 -12.26
C THR A 119 -5.43 -10.00 -10.97
N LEU A 120 -5.65 -8.71 -10.73
CA LEU A 120 -5.17 -8.04 -9.51
C LEU A 120 -5.95 -8.43 -8.25
N PRO A 121 -7.30 -8.58 -8.28
CA PRO A 121 -8.04 -9.18 -7.18
C PRO A 121 -7.54 -10.60 -6.81
N GLN A 122 -7.23 -11.43 -7.80
CA GLN A 122 -6.63 -12.76 -7.57
C GLN A 122 -5.24 -12.67 -6.96
N ALA A 123 -4.42 -11.69 -7.34
CA ALA A 123 -3.13 -11.45 -6.70
C ALA A 123 -3.29 -11.13 -5.21
N ALA A 124 -4.25 -10.27 -4.86
CA ALA A 124 -4.53 -9.90 -3.47
C ALA A 124 -5.05 -11.08 -2.64
N ASP A 125 -5.97 -11.87 -3.20
CA ASP A 125 -6.45 -13.11 -2.57
C ASP A 125 -5.31 -14.12 -2.37
N ALA A 126 -4.46 -14.30 -3.39
CA ALA A 126 -3.31 -15.18 -3.32
C ALA A 126 -2.30 -14.76 -2.23
N ILE A 127 -2.03 -13.45 -2.08
CA ILE A 127 -1.19 -12.95 -0.98
C ILE A 127 -1.82 -13.28 0.37
N SER A 128 -3.14 -13.07 0.52
CA SER A 128 -3.87 -13.35 1.75
C SER A 128 -3.82 -14.84 2.14
N GLN A 129 -3.81 -15.73 1.15
CA GLN A 129 -3.71 -17.18 1.30
C GLN A 129 -2.26 -17.71 1.32
N ASN A 130 -1.25 -16.84 1.38
CA ASN A 130 0.18 -17.19 1.32
C ASN A 130 0.61 -17.93 0.04
N ARG A 131 -0.15 -17.78 -1.05
CA ARG A 131 0.15 -18.34 -2.39
C ARG A 131 1.01 -17.38 -3.20
N PHE A 132 2.17 -16.99 -2.67
CA PHE A 132 3.00 -15.91 -3.21
C PHE A 132 3.50 -16.15 -4.64
N GLY A 133 3.73 -17.40 -5.03
CA GLY A 133 4.10 -17.74 -6.42
C GLY A 133 2.97 -17.40 -7.41
N PHE A 134 1.72 -17.66 -7.03
CA PHE A 134 0.56 -17.32 -7.84
C PHE A 134 0.31 -15.80 -7.84
N ALA A 135 0.50 -15.13 -6.70
CA ALA A 135 0.45 -13.66 -6.65
C ALA A 135 1.46 -13.01 -7.60
N GLY A 136 2.71 -13.51 -7.62
CA GLY A 136 3.75 -13.04 -8.53
C GLY A 136 3.40 -13.29 -10.00
N TYR A 137 2.77 -14.42 -10.31
CA TYR A 137 2.26 -14.70 -11.65
C TYR A 137 1.19 -13.66 -12.06
N CYS A 138 0.18 -13.42 -11.22
CA CYS A 138 -0.88 -12.46 -11.52
C CYS A 138 -0.33 -11.04 -11.72
N VAL A 139 0.60 -10.58 -10.88
CA VAL A 139 1.25 -9.27 -11.05
C VAL A 139 2.06 -9.22 -12.36
N SER A 140 2.78 -10.29 -12.71
CA SER A 140 3.51 -10.38 -13.98
C SER A 140 2.58 -10.39 -15.20
N ASP A 141 1.40 -11.01 -15.07
CA ASP A 141 0.38 -11.03 -16.12
C ASP A 141 -0.22 -9.64 -16.34
N ALA A 142 -0.57 -8.94 -15.26
CA ALA A 142 -1.10 -7.58 -15.31
C ALA A 142 -0.20 -6.62 -16.09
N VAL A 143 1.12 -6.72 -15.92
CA VAL A 143 2.05 -5.84 -16.62
C VAL A 143 2.30 -6.23 -18.07
N LYS A 144 2.09 -7.51 -18.44
CA LYS A 144 2.10 -7.91 -19.85
C LYS A 144 0.95 -7.26 -20.61
N GLU A 145 -0.24 -7.21 -20.01
CA GLU A 145 -1.41 -6.54 -20.60
C GLU A 145 -1.18 -5.03 -20.76
N VAL A 146 -0.64 -4.36 -19.73
CA VAL A 146 -0.26 -2.93 -19.80
C VAL A 146 0.74 -2.68 -20.93
N ASN A 147 1.73 -3.56 -21.09
CA ASN A 147 2.73 -3.45 -22.16
C ASN A 147 2.15 -3.73 -23.54
N SER A 148 1.22 -4.68 -23.66
CA SER A 148 0.47 -4.92 -24.90
C SER A 148 -0.33 -3.69 -25.32
N CYS A 149 -1.00 -3.04 -24.36
CA CYS A 149 -1.67 -1.76 -24.59
C CYS A 149 -0.68 -0.67 -25.05
N ASN A 150 0.44 -0.47 -24.34
CA ASN A 150 1.45 0.51 -24.73
C ASN A 150 1.95 0.34 -26.17
N LYS A 151 2.12 -0.92 -26.61
CA LYS A 151 2.60 -1.22 -27.96
C LYS A 151 1.66 -0.72 -29.06
N LYS A 152 0.36 -0.54 -28.78
CA LYS A 152 -0.60 0.05 -29.76
C LYS A 152 -0.31 1.51 -30.08
N PHE A 153 0.45 2.20 -29.24
CA PHE A 153 0.87 3.57 -29.47
C PHE A 153 2.34 3.68 -29.91
N SER A 154 2.98 2.57 -30.29
CA SER A 154 4.35 2.61 -30.82
C SER A 154 4.37 3.42 -32.12
N GLY A 155 5.20 4.47 -32.16
CA GLY A 155 5.28 5.38 -33.31
C GLY A 155 4.32 6.57 -33.25
N VAL A 156 3.45 6.65 -32.23
CA VAL A 156 2.67 7.86 -31.94
C VAL A 156 3.55 8.82 -31.13
N LEU A 157 3.70 10.06 -31.60
CA LEU A 157 4.60 11.05 -30.97
C LEU A 157 4.24 11.32 -29.50
N LEU A 158 2.94 11.29 -29.16
CA LEU A 158 2.41 11.46 -27.81
C LEU A 158 1.27 10.47 -27.57
N SER A 159 1.57 9.38 -26.85
CA SER A 159 0.54 8.45 -26.39
C SER A 159 -0.29 9.08 -25.27
N PRO A 160 -1.64 9.10 -25.35
CA PRO A 160 -2.48 9.58 -24.27
C PRO A 160 -2.39 8.72 -22.99
N LEU A 161 -1.82 7.51 -23.09
CA LEU A 161 -1.71 6.56 -21.98
C LEU A 161 -0.28 6.41 -21.44
N GLY A 162 0.72 7.07 -22.04
CA GLY A 162 2.14 6.85 -21.73
C GLY A 162 2.47 6.95 -20.24
N ASP A 163 2.09 8.07 -19.62
CA ASP A 163 2.36 8.31 -18.19
C ASP A 163 1.60 7.35 -17.28
N ARG A 164 0.32 7.10 -17.58
CA ARG A 164 -0.56 6.22 -16.79
C ARG A 164 -0.05 4.78 -16.81
N ASN A 165 0.28 4.28 -17.99
CA ASN A 165 0.82 2.93 -18.15
C ASN A 165 2.23 2.83 -17.54
N GLY A 166 3.02 3.90 -17.61
CA GLY A 166 4.31 4.02 -16.94
C GLY A 166 4.21 3.94 -15.41
N ILE A 167 3.21 4.58 -14.80
CA ILE A 167 2.96 4.48 -13.36
C ILE A 167 2.56 3.05 -12.97
N VAL A 168 1.63 2.43 -13.69
CA VAL A 168 1.20 1.04 -13.44
C VAL A 168 2.39 0.07 -13.54
N GLN A 169 3.25 0.22 -14.56
CA GLN A 169 4.47 -0.57 -14.71
C GLN A 169 5.40 -0.44 -13.49
N LYS A 170 5.69 0.79 -13.05
CA LYS A 170 6.56 1.02 -11.88
C LYS A 170 5.98 0.41 -10.60
N LEU A 171 4.66 0.51 -10.40
CA LEU A 171 3.96 -0.11 -9.27
C LEU A 171 4.07 -1.64 -9.30
N VAL A 172 3.90 -2.25 -10.47
CA VAL A 172 4.09 -3.70 -10.66
C VAL A 172 5.52 -4.12 -10.33
N ASP A 173 6.53 -3.35 -10.78
CA ASP A 173 7.94 -3.66 -10.51
C ASP A 173 8.25 -3.63 -9.00
N VAL A 174 7.71 -2.63 -8.29
CA VAL A 174 7.79 -2.52 -6.83
C VAL A 174 7.11 -3.73 -6.15
N ALA A 175 5.87 -4.04 -6.53
CA ALA A 175 5.11 -5.15 -5.94
C ALA A 175 5.80 -6.51 -6.20
N SER A 176 6.34 -6.72 -7.40
CA SER A 176 7.07 -7.93 -7.76
C SER A 176 8.32 -8.12 -6.89
N ALA A 177 9.06 -7.04 -6.62
CA ALA A 177 10.22 -7.08 -5.74
C ALA A 177 9.83 -7.42 -4.28
N ILE A 178 8.70 -6.92 -3.80
CA ILE A 178 8.17 -7.24 -2.46
C ILE A 178 7.69 -8.71 -2.39
N ILE A 179 6.93 -9.18 -3.38
CA ILE A 179 6.48 -10.58 -3.45
C ILE A 179 7.68 -11.54 -3.53
N LYS A 180 8.75 -11.15 -4.23
CA LYS A 180 10.00 -11.93 -4.28
C LYS A 180 10.68 -12.04 -2.91
N GLN A 181 10.49 -11.07 -2.02
CA GLN A 181 10.99 -11.18 -0.64
C GLN A 181 10.16 -12.19 0.16
N LEU A 182 8.83 -12.24 -0.05
CA LEU A 182 7.94 -13.24 0.57
C LEU A 182 8.23 -14.68 0.13
N LEU A 183 8.79 -14.88 -1.06
CA LEU A 183 9.18 -16.21 -1.56
C LEU A 183 10.48 -16.75 -0.95
N LYS A 184 11.25 -15.91 -0.24
CA LYS A 184 12.55 -16.27 0.34
C LYS A 184 12.50 -16.53 1.85
N GLY A 185 11.42 -16.12 2.51
CA GLY A 185 11.16 -16.37 3.93
C GLY A 185 10.29 -17.59 4.10
#